data_AF-A0A9P5X007-F1
#
_entry.id   AF-A0A9P5X007-F1
#
_cell.length_a   1.000
_cell.length_b   1.000
_cell.length_c   1.000
_cell.angle_alpha   90.00
_cell.angle_beta   90.00
_cell.angle_gamma   90.00
#
_symmetry.space_group_name_H-M   'P 1'
#
loop_
_entity.id
_entity.type
_entity.pdbx_description
1 polymer ?
#
loop_
_entity_poly.entity_id
_entity_poly.type
_entity_poly.pdbx_seq_one_letter_code
_entity_poly.pdbx_strand_id
1 'polypeptide(L)' 'NNLFLLDIPAELKQQGIHPAFHANLLQIHVPNNDRWFPGRQLPQVVGLGQVEEWSIDWIITRYLA' A
#
# COMPACT_ATOMS: atom_id res chain seq x y z
N ASN A 1 21.24 -5.43 19.03
CA ASN A 1 20.61 -4.76 17.88
C ASN A 1 20.39 -5.81 16.80
N ASN A 2 19.21 -6.44 16.75
CA ASN A 2 18.95 -7.56 15.84
C ASN A 2 18.11 -7.05 14.65
N LEU A 3 18.82 -6.71 13.57
CA LEU A 3 18.23 -6.19 12.35
C LEU A 3 17.96 -7.35 11.39
N PHE A 4 16.81 -7.31 10.72
CA PHE A 4 16.40 -8.25 9.70
C PHE A 4 16.20 -7.51 8.38
N LEU A 5 16.80 -8.01 7.30
CA LEU A 5 16.69 -7.41 5.99
C LEU A 5 15.51 -8.04 5.24
N LEU A 6 14.53 -7.22 4.88
CA LEU A 6 13.43 -7.60 4.00
C LEU A 6 13.70 -7.14 2.59
N ASP A 7 13.36 -7.98 1.61
CA ASP A 7 13.28 -7.51 0.23
C ASP A 7 11.96 -6.77 0.04
N ILE A 8 12.04 -5.44 0.09
CA ILE A 8 10.90 -4.56 -0.11
C ILE A 8 10.80 -4.13 -1.59
N PRO A 9 9.59 -3.81 -2.08
CA PRO A 9 9.38 -3.27 -3.43
C PRO A 9 10.28 -2.07 -3.74
N ALA A 10 10.65 -1.92 -5.01
CA ALA A 10 11.57 -0.87 -5.46
C ALA A 10 11.00 0.54 -5.22
N GLU A 11 9.69 0.69 -5.35
CA GLU A 11 8.94 1.92 -5.10
C GLU A 11 9.12 2.40 -3.66
N LEU A 12 9.14 1.48 -2.69
CA LEU A 12 9.40 1.81 -1.28
C LEU A 12 10.85 2.25 -1.07
N LYS A 13 11.80 1.58 -1.74
CA LYS A 13 13.23 1.97 -1.70
C LYS A 13 13.43 3.37 -2.28
N GLN A 14 12.75 3.70 -3.38
CA GLN A 14 12.79 5.02 -4.02
C GLN A 14 12.26 6.14 -3.12
N GLN A 15 11.29 5.82 -2.26
CA GLN A 15 10.75 6.74 -1.25
C GLN A 15 11.60 6.83 0.03
N GLY A 16 12.78 6.19 0.05
CA GLY A 16 13.72 6.24 1.18
C GLY A 16 13.41 5.27 2.31
N ILE A 17 12.51 4.29 2.11
CA ILE A 17 12.24 3.26 3.12
C ILE A 17 13.42 2.28 3.15
N HIS A 18 14.02 2.12 4.33
CA HIS A 18 15.12 1.17 4.52
C HIS A 18 14.59 -0.28 4.66
N PRO A 19 15.29 -1.26 4.06
CA PRO A 19 14.91 -2.68 4.16
C PRO A 19 15.24 -3.33 5.52
N ALA A 20 15.93 -2.62 6.41
CA ALA A 20 16.38 -3.14 7.70
C ALA A 20 15.35 -2.84 8.80
N PHE A 21 14.75 -3.89 9.36
CA PHE A 21 13.73 -3.80 10.40
C PHE A 21 14.20 -4.48 11.69
N HIS A 22 13.63 -4.08 12.82
CA HIS A 22 13.86 -4.79 14.08
C HIS A 22 13.15 -6.14 14.06
N ALA A 23 13.91 -7.23 14.23
CA ALA A 23 13.38 -8.59 14.13
C ALA A 23 12.17 -8.84 15.07
N ASN A 24 12.18 -8.25 16.27
CA ASN A 24 11.11 -8.40 17.26
C ASN A 24 9.82 -7.66 16.91
N LEU A 25 9.83 -6.74 15.94
CA LEU A 25 8.66 -5.98 15.50
C LEU A 25 8.02 -6.57 14.24
N LEU A 26 8.64 -7.61 13.64
CA LEU A 26 8.07 -8.30 12.49
C LEU A 26 6.82 -9.06 12.91
N GLN A 27 5.78 -8.95 12.08
CA GLN A 27 4.50 -9.63 12.26
C GLN A 27 4.15 -10.45 11.02
N ILE A 28 3.35 -11.50 11.20
CA ILE A 28 2.88 -12.32 10.09
C ILE A 28 1.96 -11.47 9.21
N HIS A 29 2.20 -11.49 7.90
CA HIS A 29 1.35 -10.78 6.95
C HIS A 29 -0.05 -11.39 6.91
N VAL A 30 -1.06 -10.54 7.12
CA VAL A 30 -2.48 -10.87 6.91
C VAL A 30 -2.92 -10.17 5.62
N PRO A 31 -3.40 -10.92 4.61
CA PRO A 31 -3.84 -10.32 3.36
C PRO A 31 -5.04 -9.39 3.59
N ASN A 32 -5.10 -8.31 2.81
CA ASN A 32 -6.21 -7.37 2.85
C ASN A 32 -7.53 -8.06 2.43
N ASN A 33 -8.63 -7.72 3.11
CA ASN A 33 -9.95 -8.15 2.69
C ASN A 33 -10.47 -7.22 1.59
N ASP A 34 -10.28 -7.63 0.34
CA ASP A 34 -10.63 -6.82 -0.84
C ASP A 34 -12.14 -6.56 -0.98
N ARG A 35 -13.00 -7.34 -0.30
CA ARG A 35 -14.44 -7.04 -0.27
C ARG A 35 -14.73 -5.75 0.49
N TRP A 36 -13.92 -5.44 1.49
CA TRP A 36 -14.10 -4.25 2.35
C TRP A 36 -13.18 -3.11 1.94
N PHE A 37 -12.02 -3.44 1.35
CA PHE A 37 -11.02 -2.47 0.91
C PHE A 37 -10.52 -2.81 -0.49
N PRO A 38 -11.34 -2.64 -1.53
CA PRO A 38 -10.91 -2.87 -2.91
C PRO A 38 -9.81 -1.88 -3.29
N GLY A 39 -8.93 -2.27 -4.22
CA GLY A 39 -7.96 -1.34 -4.82
C GLY A 39 -6.79 -0.94 -3.90
N ARG A 40 -6.37 -1.79 -2.95
CA ARG A 40 -5.19 -1.52 -2.11
C ARG A 40 -3.90 -2.11 -2.69
N GLN A 41 -3.74 -1.98 -4.00
CA GLN A 41 -2.47 -2.31 -4.65
C GLN A 41 -1.46 -1.18 -4.41
N LEU A 42 -0.18 -1.52 -4.30
CA LEU A 42 0.90 -0.54 -4.05
C LEU A 42 0.84 0.69 -5.00
N PRO A 43 0.62 0.51 -6.33
CA PRO A 43 0.54 1.63 -7.27
C PRO A 43 -0.67 2.56 -7.06
N GLN A 44 -1.71 2.09 -6.38
CA GLN A 44 -2.93 2.86 -6.10
C GLN A 44 -2.78 3.68 -4.81
N VAL A 45 -1.73 3.43 -4.02
CA VAL A 45 -1.41 4.24 -2.84
C VAL A 45 -0.76 5.54 -3.30
N VAL A 46 -1.41 6.67 -2.98
CA VAL A 46 -0.92 8.01 -3.33
C VAL A 46 0.54 8.17 -2.86
N GLY A 47 1.44 8.43 -3.82
CA GLY A 47 2.88 8.60 -3.57
C GLY A 47 3.74 7.34 -3.76
N LEU A 48 3.16 6.15 -4.00
CA LEU A 48 3.88 4.88 -4.15
C LEU A 48 3.72 4.24 -5.55
N GLY A 49 3.84 5.04 -6.61
CA GLY A 49 3.81 4.56 -8.00
C GLY A 49 3.49 5.68 -9.00
N GLN A 50 3.65 5.37 -10.29
CA GLN A 50 3.00 6.13 -11.35
C GLN A 50 1.53 5.73 -11.33
N VAL A 51 0.69 6.59 -10.74
CA VAL A 51 -0.76 6.38 -10.71
C VAL A 51 -1.26 6.54 -12.14
N GLU A 52 -1.69 5.45 -12.79
CA GLU A 52 -2.57 5.58 -13.94
C GLU A 52 -3.81 6.34 -13.46
N GLU A 53 -4.13 7.44 -14.14
CA GLU A 53 -5.25 8.31 -13.81
C GLU A 53 -6.48 7.45 -13.57
N TRP A 54 -7.03 7.52 -12.35
CA TRP A 54 -8.15 6.69 -11.97
C TRP A 54 -9.28 6.97 -12.97
N SER A 55 -9.72 5.96 -13.72
CA SER A 55 -10.96 6.04 -14.52
C SER A 55 -12.15 6.05 -13.56
N ILE A 56 -12.32 7.14 -12.81
CA ILE A 56 -13.52 7.40 -12.03
C ILE A 56 -14.52 8.01 -13.00
N ASP A 57 -15.27 7.15 -13.67
CA ASP A 57 -16.28 7.60 -14.64
C ASP A 57 -17.40 8.41 -13.96
N TRP A 58 -17.64 8.24 -12.66
CA TRP A 58 -18.56 9.08 -11.88
C TRP A 58 -18.52 8.79 -10.38
N ILE A 59 -18.71 9.82 -9.57
CA ILE A 59 -19.16 9.69 -8.17
C ILE A 59 -20.66 9.99 -8.17
N ILE A 60 -21.53 8.97 -8.03
CA ILE A 60 -22.95 9.22 -7.81
C ILE A 60 -23.09 9.55 -6.33
N THR A 61 -23.20 10.83 -6.05
CA THR A 61 -23.82 11.32 -4.82
C THR A 61 -25.29 10.90 -4.85
N ARG A 62 -25.66 9.88 -4.08
CA ARG A 62 -27.08 9.58 -3.80
C ARG A 62 -27.41 10.06 -2.38
N TYR A 63 -27.92 11.28 -2.29
CA TYR A 63 -28.78 11.68 -1.18
C TYR A 63 -29.99 12.43 -1.74
N LEU A 64 -31.07 11.68 -1.93
CA LEU A 64 -32.43 12.22 -1.97
C LEU A 64 -33.20 11.59 -0.81
N ALA A 65 -33.50 12.40 0.19
CA ALA A 65 -34.74 12.43 0.95
C ALA A 65 -34.84 13.82 1.59
#